data_AF-A0A097BVD7-F1
#
_entry.id   AF-A0A097BVD7-F1
#
_cell.length_a   1.000
_cell.length_b   1.000
_cell.length_c   1.000
_cell.angle_alpha   90.00
_cell.angle_beta   90.00
_cell.angle_gamma   90.00
#
_symmetry.space_group_name_H-M   'P 1'
#
loop_
_entity.id
_entity.type
_entity.pdbx_description
1 polymer ?
#
loop_
_entity_poly.entity_id
_entity_poly.type
_entity_poly.pdbx_seq_one_letter_code
_entity_poly.pdbx_strand_id
1 'polypeptide(L)'
;YVDESGKQLIAFGDLDNTVEFGTGGSELIIMTRSNSKVSSKTLGFREYLRYYRQKPRPTPANGTAITAALASRYMSMGLTTVQSREQ
;
A
#
# COMPACT_ATOMS: atom_id res chain seq x y z
N TYR A 1 11.78 -22.39 2.17
CA TYR A 1 10.40 -22.87 2.36
C TYR A 1 9.99 -23.69 1.14
N VAL A 2 9.73 -24.98 1.35
CA VAL A 2 9.34 -25.95 0.31
C VAL A 2 7.91 -26.35 0.63
N ASP A 3 7.01 -26.28 -0.35
CA ASP A 3 5.63 -26.76 -0.18
C ASP A 3 5.55 -28.29 -0.28
N GLU A 4 4.37 -28.85 0.01
CA GLU A 4 4.10 -30.28 -0.06
C GLU A 4 4.30 -30.88 -1.47
N SER A 5 4.30 -30.02 -2.51
CA SER A 5 4.56 -30.39 -3.90
C SER A 5 6.04 -30.28 -4.31
N GLY A 6 6.93 -29.95 -3.37
CA GLY A 6 8.35 -29.77 -3.60
C GLY A 6 8.73 -28.44 -4.26
N LYS A 7 7.77 -27.51 -4.44
CA LYS A 7 8.06 -26.19 -4.99
C LYS A 7 8.61 -25.29 -3.90
N GLN A 8 9.74 -24.67 -4.21
CA GLN A 8 10.45 -23.79 -3.30
C GLN A 8 10.14 -22.33 -3.63
N LEU A 9 9.87 -21.51 -2.62
CA LEU A 9 9.62 -20.07 -2.81
C LEU A 9 10.89 -19.29 -3.21
N ILE A 10 12.05 -19.75 -2.75
CA ILE A 10 13.39 -19.25 -3.11
C ILE A 10 14.27 -20.48 -3.26
N ALA A 11 15.01 -20.65 -4.36
CA ALA A 11 15.89 -21.80 -4.57
C ALA A 11 16.95 -21.92 -3.46
N PHE A 12 17.31 -23.16 -3.09
CA PHE A 12 18.35 -23.39 -2.08
C PHE A 12 19.70 -22.84 -2.57
N GLY A 13 20.30 -21.91 -1.82
CA GLY A 13 21.58 -21.26 -2.17
C GLY A 13 21.44 -19.88 -2.85
N ASP A 14 20.21 -19.42 -3.08
CA ASP A 14 19.94 -18.08 -3.58
C ASP A 14 19.94 -17.05 -2.43
N LEU A 15 21.06 -16.34 -2.30
CA LEU A 15 21.31 -15.34 -1.25
C LEU A 15 20.76 -13.95 -1.60
N ASP A 16 20.45 -13.72 -2.88
CA ASP A 16 19.99 -12.41 -3.38
C ASP A 16 18.49 -12.22 -3.20
N ASN A 17 17.73 -13.32 -3.17
CA ASN A 17 16.30 -13.32 -2.93
C ASN A 17 16.01 -13.64 -1.46
N THR A 18 15.12 -12.87 -0.83
CA THR A 18 14.76 -13.03 0.59
C THR A 18 13.25 -13.15 0.78
N VAL A 19 12.86 -13.95 1.77
CA VAL A 19 11.47 -14.11 2.20
C VAL A 19 11.42 -13.79 3.68
N GLU A 20 10.67 -12.75 4.02
CA GLU A 20 10.51 -12.25 5.38
C GLU A 20 9.03 -12.14 5.72
N PHE A 21 8.71 -12.20 7.01
CA PHE A 21 7.37 -11.85 7.48
C PHE A 21 7.32 -10.36 7.79
N GLY A 22 6.24 -9.69 7.38
CA GLY A 22 5.99 -8.29 7.68
C GLY A 22 5.89 -8.04 9.18
N THR A 23 5.98 -6.77 9.57
CA THR A 23 5.90 -6.34 10.96
C THR A 23 4.59 -6.83 11.59
N GLY A 24 4.69 -7.76 12.55
CA GLY A 24 3.51 -8.39 13.18
C GLY A 24 3.13 -9.76 12.60
N GLY A 25 3.91 -10.34 11.69
CA GLY A 25 3.75 -11.72 11.21
C GLY A 25 2.55 -11.96 10.29
N SER A 26 1.83 -10.90 9.92
CA SER A 26 0.57 -10.95 9.17
C SER A 26 0.73 -10.82 7.66
N GLU A 27 1.95 -10.68 7.16
CA GLU A 27 2.23 -10.52 5.74
C GLU A 27 3.50 -11.30 5.37
N LEU A 28 3.54 -11.81 4.14
CA LEU A 28 4.73 -12.44 3.56
C LEU A 28 5.34 -11.48 2.54
N ILE A 29 6.58 -11.06 2.78
CA ILE A 29 7.32 -10.15 1.92
C ILE A 29 8.34 -10.99 1.15
N ILE A 30 8.22 -11.01 -0.17
CA ILE A 30 9.14 -11.69 -1.07
C ILE A 30 9.93 -10.61 -1.80
N MET A 31 11.21 -10.52 -1.47
CA MET A 31 12.15 -9.65 -2.17
C MET A 31 12.92 -10.48 -3.18
N THR A 32 12.85 -10.08 -4.44
CA THR A 32 13.68 -10.64 -5.49
C THR A 32 14.64 -9.60 -6.04
N ARG A 33 15.92 -9.96 -6.13
CA ARG A 33 16.97 -9.13 -6.70
C ARG A 33 17.47 -9.78 -7.97
N SER A 34 17.36 -9.03 -9.06
CA SER A 34 17.95 -9.34 -10.36
C SER A 34 19.02 -8.31 -10.69
N ASN A 35 19.91 -8.62 -11.63
CA ASN A 35 21.11 -7.85 -11.98
C ASN A 35 20.96 -6.32 -12.04
N SER A 36 19.76 -5.78 -12.29
CA SER A 36 19.50 -4.34 -12.32
C SER A 36 18.23 -3.89 -11.59
N LYS A 37 17.49 -4.79 -10.94
CA LYS A 37 16.18 -4.46 -10.36
C LYS A 37 15.90 -5.27 -9.10
N VAL A 38 15.51 -4.55 -8.05
CA VAL A 38 14.89 -5.11 -6.85
C VAL A 38 13.37 -5.04 -7.02
N SER A 39 12.69 -6.17 -6.87
CA SER A 39 11.24 -6.27 -6.85
C SER A 39 10.82 -6.78 -5.49
N SER A 40 9.85 -6.10 -4.86
CA SER A 40 9.22 -6.58 -3.63
C SER A 40 7.76 -6.90 -3.90
N LYS A 41 7.31 -8.08 -3.47
CA LYS A 41 5.92 -8.50 -3.49
C LYS A 41 5.48 -8.82 -2.07
N THR A 42 4.45 -8.12 -1.60
CA THR A 42 3.82 -8.38 -0.31
C THR A 42 2.53 -9.17 -0.50
N LEU A 43 2.41 -10.31 0.18
CA LEU A 43 1.22 -11.15 0.21
C LEU A 43 0.58 -11.03 1.59
N GLY A 44 -0.70 -10.66 1.61
CA GLY A 44 -1.46 -10.53 2.85
C GLY A 44 -1.92 -11.88 3.41
N PHE A 45 -2.19 -11.92 4.71
CA PHE A 45 -2.67 -13.12 5.37
C PHE A 45 -4.20 -13.26 5.30
N ARG A 46 -4.68 -14.50 5.10
CA ARG A 46 -6.10 -14.77 4.80
C ARG A 46 -7.04 -14.37 5.95
N GLU A 47 -6.58 -14.43 7.20
CA GLU A 47 -7.39 -14.02 8.36
C GLU A 47 -7.71 -12.51 8.33
N TYR A 48 -6.86 -11.69 7.69
CA TYR A 48 -7.04 -10.26 7.57
C TYR A 48 -7.81 -9.83 6.30
N LEU A 49 -8.39 -10.77 5.54
CA LEU A 49 -9.11 -10.50 4.28
C LEU A 49 -10.20 -9.42 4.42
N ARG A 50 -10.89 -9.38 5.57
CA ARG A 50 -11.92 -8.38 5.86
C ARG A 50 -11.35 -6.96 5.84
N TYR A 51 -10.12 -6.77 6.33
CA TYR A 51 -9.45 -5.47 6.40
C TYR A 51 -8.88 -5.04 5.04
N TYR A 52 -8.30 -5.96 4.27
CA TYR A 52 -7.79 -5.64 2.92
C TYR A 52 -8.89 -5.22 1.93
N ARG A 53 -10.13 -5.64 2.19
CA ARG A 53 -11.31 -5.23 1.41
C ARG A 53 -11.85 -3.85 1.80
N GLN A 54 -11.38 -3.28 2.91
CA GLN A 54 -11.81 -1.95 3.33
C GLN A 54 -11.25 -0.90 2.37
N LYS A 55 -12.08 0.12 2.09
CA LYS A 55 -11.68 1.33 1.38
C LYS A 55 -11.89 2.50 2.35
N PRO A 56 -10.98 2.67 3.34
CA PRO A 56 -11.10 3.78 4.27
C PRO A 56 -11.08 5.10 3.50
N ARG A 57 -11.78 6.10 4.03
CA ARG A 57 -11.74 7.45 3.46
C ARG A 57 -10.28 7.94 3.50
N PRO A 58 -9.78 8.59 2.43
CA PRO A 58 -8.41 9.10 2.41
C PRO A 58 -8.21 10.07 3.57
N THR A 59 -7.05 9.96 4.23
CA THR A 59 -6.71 10.84 5.36
C THR A 59 -6.78 12.30 4.92
N PRO A 60 -7.42 13.19 5.70
CA PRO A 60 -7.65 14.57 5.29
C PRO A 60 -6.37 15.39 5.06
N ALA A 61 -5.19 14.90 5.45
CA ALA A 61 -3.90 15.51 5.11
C ALA A 61 -3.77 15.77 3.59
N ASN A 62 -4.21 14.81 2.75
CA ASN A 62 -4.21 14.99 1.29
C ASN A 62 -5.41 15.85 0.81
N GLY A 63 -6.52 15.81 1.55
CA GLY A 63 -7.72 16.59 1.25
C GLY A 63 -7.51 18.10 1.44
N THR A 64 -6.75 18.52 2.45
CA THR A 64 -6.53 19.95 2.72
C THR A 64 -5.86 20.69 1.57
N ALA A 65 -4.81 20.11 0.97
CA ALA A 65 -4.11 20.71 -0.17
C ALA A 65 -5.03 20.82 -1.41
N ILE A 66 -5.81 19.78 -1.68
CA ILE A 66 -6.78 19.76 -2.79
C ILE A 66 -7.90 20.78 -2.55
N THR A 67 -8.44 20.83 -1.32
CA THR A 67 -9.49 21.78 -0.92
C THR A 67 -8.99 23.22 -0.97
N ALA A 68 -7.76 23.49 -0.55
CA ALA A 68 -7.17 24.82 -0.63
C ALA A 68 -6.91 25.27 -2.08
N ALA A 69 -6.37 24.38 -2.92
CA ALA A 69 -6.19 24.65 -4.34
C ALA A 69 -7.53 24.91 -5.05
N LEU A 70 -8.56 24.13 -4.70
CA LEU A 70 -9.92 24.29 -5.22
C LEU A 70 -10.55 25.63 -4.77
N ALA A 71 -10.43 25.97 -3.48
CA ALA A 71 -10.92 27.23 -2.94
C ALA A 71 -10.24 28.44 -3.60
N SER A 72 -8.91 28.39 -3.79
CA SER A 72 -8.16 29.44 -4.51
C SER A 72 -8.64 29.61 -5.96
N ARG A 73 -8.86 28.50 -6.68
CA ARG A 73 -9.41 28.54 -8.05
C ARG A 73 -10.83 29.11 -8.09
N TYR A 74 -11.68 28.79 -7.13
CA TYR A 74 -13.04 29.35 -7.09
C TYR A 74 -13.04 30.83 -6.70
N MET A 75 -12.18 31.24 -5.77
CA MET A 75 -11.96 32.65 -5.43
C MET A 75 -11.49 33.46 -6.64
N SER A 76 -10.58 32.93 -7.46
CA SER A 76 -10.14 33.63 -8.68
C SER A 76 -11.22 33.75 -9.75
N MET A 77 -12.24 32.89 -9.72
CA MET A 77 -13.42 32.98 -10.58
C MET A 77 -14.54 33.85 -9.99
N GLY A 78 -14.33 34.46 -8.82
CA GLY A 78 -15.34 35.28 -8.14
C GLY A 78 -16.45 34.47 -7.46
N LEU A 79 -16.26 33.16 -7.29
CA LEU A 79 -17.20 32.26 -6.62
C LEU A 79 -16.79 32.10 -5.16
N THR A 80 -17.65 32.52 -4.24
CA THR A 80 -17.44 32.34 -2.80
C THR A 80 -17.83 30.92 -2.40
N THR A 81 -16.87 30.04 -2.15
CA THR A 81 -17.16 28.70 -1.62
C THR A 81 -17.13 28.69 -0.10
N VAL A 82 -18.28 28.39 0.52
CA VAL A 82 -18.36 28.08 1.95
C VAL A 82 -18.02 26.60 2.12
N GLN A 83 -16.99 26.30 2.93
CA GLN A 83 -16.69 24.92 3.31
C GLN A 83 -17.87 24.37 4.12
N SER A 84 -18.57 23.34 3.62
CA SER A 84 -19.63 22.71 4.39
C SER A 84 -19.02 21.97 5.58
N ARG A 85 -19.54 22.24 6.77
CA ARG A 85 -19.24 21.46 7.98
C ARG A 85 -20.11 20.20 7.93
N GLU A 86 -19.63 19.13 7.33
CA GLU A 86 -20.22 17.82 7.58
C GLU A 86 -19.76 17.31 8.95
N GLN A 87 -20.75 16.87 9.74
CA GLN A 87 -20.67 16.45 11.15
C GLN A 87 -20.19 15.01 11.30
#